data_AF-A0A397SHR9-F1
#
_entry.id   AF-A0A397SHR9-F1
#
_cell.length_a   1.000
_cell.length_b   1.000
_cell.length_c   1.000
_cell.angle_alpha   90.00
_cell.angle_beta   90.00
_cell.angle_gamma   90.00
#
_symmetry.space_group_name_H-M   'P 1'
#
loop_
_entity.id
_entity.type
_entity.pdbx_description
1 polymer ?
#
loop_
_entity_poly.entity_id
_entity_poly.type
_entity_poly.pdbx_seq_one_letter_code
_entity_poly.pdbx_strand_id
1 'polypeptide(L)'
;MIIRVEFRSILCTFGMPLIERDETLEDSKKLASLIRSQHNLIYFELFDTHQEGMSEILKSLKESQHNSLKTLIFNYITIDNNDDVLIYLKYFQNLQELRFYKCIYDEVRKMDEKKNYYEEGLWLSNLKCLQIDYIDEYKEESEELSSILFGCSPLLNEI
;
A
#
# COMPACT_ATOMS: atom_id res chain seq x y z
N MET A 1 -7.14 9.24 -15.66
CA MET A 1 -5.98 10.13 -15.39
C MET A 1 -4.91 9.32 -14.66
N ILE A 2 -3.63 9.63 -14.88
CA ILE A 2 -2.47 8.96 -14.25
C ILE A 2 -1.84 9.99 -13.30
N ILE A 3 -1.70 9.66 -12.02
CA ILE A 3 -0.95 10.45 -11.04
C ILE A 3 0.24 9.62 -10.58
N ARG A 4 1.44 10.21 -10.67
CA ARG A 4 2.67 9.68 -10.09
C ARG A 4 3.24 10.72 -9.12
N VAL A 5 3.49 10.34 -7.87
CA VAL A 5 4.05 11.25 -6.86
C VAL A 5 5.27 10.60 -6.23
N GLU A 6 6.43 11.23 -6.44
CA GLU A 6 7.67 10.86 -5.75
C GLU A 6 7.83 11.74 -4.52
N PHE A 7 7.74 11.13 -3.33
CA PHE A 7 8.22 11.76 -2.12
C PHE A 7 9.74 11.60 -2.08
N ARG A 8 10.47 12.71 -1.91
CA ARG A 8 11.90 12.63 -1.61
C ARG A 8 12.02 12.35 -0.13
N SER A 9 12.16 11.10 0.30
CA SER A 9 12.67 10.82 1.64
C SER A 9 14.16 10.49 1.52
N ILE A 10 14.98 11.21 2.29
CA ILE A 10 16.40 10.88 2.41
C ILE A 10 16.50 9.88 3.57
N LEU A 11 16.55 8.59 3.22
CA LEU A 11 16.85 7.53 4.18
C LEU A 11 18.35 7.56 4.50
N CYS A 12 18.71 7.93 5.72
CA CYS A 12 20.02 7.61 6.27
C CYS A 12 20.01 6.16 6.80
N THR A 13 21.20 5.56 6.91
CA THR A 13 21.55 4.16 7.26
C THR A 13 21.02 3.61 8.61
N PHE A 14 19.95 4.18 9.15
CA PHE A 14 19.25 3.75 10.36
C PHE A 14 17.72 3.80 10.23
N GLY A 15 17.16 3.79 9.02
CA GLY A 15 15.70 3.64 8.81
C GLY A 15 14.86 4.83 9.30
N MET A 16 15.46 6.02 9.44
CA MET A 16 14.71 7.25 9.71
C MET A 16 14.93 8.27 8.58
N PRO A 17 13.85 8.80 7.97
CA PRO A 17 13.98 9.86 6.98
C PRO A 17 14.46 11.17 7.65
N LEU A 18 15.41 11.84 6.98
CA LEU A 18 16.06 13.09 7.40
C LEU A 18 15.18 14.35 7.23
N ILE A 19 13.96 14.22 6.71
CA ILE A 19 12.99 15.31 6.56
C ILE A 19 11.97 15.19 7.69
N GLU A 20 11.68 16.31 8.37
CA GLU A 20 10.76 16.37 9.50
C GLU A 20 9.44 15.68 9.14
N ARG A 21 9.03 14.70 9.96
CA ARG A 21 7.80 13.91 9.77
C ARG A 21 6.59 14.79 9.43
N ASP A 22 6.54 15.98 10.02
CA ASP A 22 5.46 16.96 9.85
C ASP A 22 5.36 17.51 8.42
N GLU A 23 6.49 17.78 7.73
CA GLU A 23 6.48 18.25 6.34
C GLU A 23 5.95 17.16 5.40
N THR A 24 6.40 15.92 5.61
CA THR A 24 5.95 14.78 4.80
C THR A 24 4.48 14.42 5.01
N LEU A 25 3.94 14.65 6.21
CA LEU A 25 2.52 14.42 6.51
C LEU A 25 1.64 15.51 5.90
N GLU A 26 2.06 16.77 5.95
CA GLU A 26 1.33 17.86 5.33
C GLU A 26 1.27 17.71 3.80
N ASP A 27 2.35 17.25 3.17
CA ASP A 27 2.34 16.93 1.75
C ASP A 27 1.43 15.73 1.41
N SER A 28 1.38 14.73 2.30
CA SER A 28 0.42 13.63 2.18
C SER A 28 -1.03 14.12 2.28
N LYS A 29 -1.34 15.07 3.16
CA LYS A 29 -2.67 15.69 3.26
C LYS A 29 -3.04 16.50 2.01
N LYS A 30 -2.10 17.28 1.46
CA LYS A 30 -2.31 18.00 0.20
C LYS A 30 -2.60 17.02 -0.95
N LEU A 31 -1.84 15.93 -1.02
CA LEU A 31 -2.07 14.88 -2.03
C LEU A 31 -3.42 14.20 -1.82
N ALA A 32 -3.79 13.88 -0.59
CA ALA A 32 -5.10 13.35 -0.23
C ALA A 32 -6.24 14.27 -0.70
N SER A 33 -6.15 15.58 -0.47
CA SER A 33 -7.09 16.56 -1.02
C SER A 33 -7.11 16.55 -2.54
N LEU A 34 -5.94 16.46 -3.20
CA LEU A 34 -5.85 16.37 -4.65
C LEU A 34 -6.56 15.11 -5.17
N ILE A 35 -6.31 13.93 -4.57
CA ILE A 35 -6.96 12.65 -4.92
C ILE A 35 -8.48 12.78 -4.82
N ARG A 36 -8.99 13.36 -3.73
CA ARG A 36 -10.44 13.56 -3.54
C ARG A 36 -11.06 14.48 -4.58
N SER A 37 -10.29 15.44 -5.12
CA SER A 37 -10.75 16.35 -6.17
C SER A 37 -10.75 15.74 -7.58
N GLN A 38 -10.17 14.55 -7.77
CA GLN A 38 -10.12 13.90 -9.08
C GLN A 38 -11.38 13.10 -9.37
N HIS A 39 -11.71 12.99 -10.66
CA HIS A 39 -12.72 12.08 -11.15
C HIS A 39 -12.06 10.95 -11.94
N ASN A 40 -12.40 9.70 -11.60
CA ASN A 40 -11.94 8.50 -12.31
C ASN A 40 -10.41 8.37 -12.35
N LEU A 41 -9.77 8.42 -11.18
CA LEU A 41 -8.38 8.01 -11.06
C LEU A 41 -8.31 6.50 -11.30
N ILE A 42 -7.55 6.10 -12.33
CA ILE A 42 -7.43 4.70 -12.77
C ILE A 42 -6.09 4.10 -12.32
N TYR A 43 -5.06 4.93 -12.22
CA TYR A 43 -3.71 4.54 -11.86
C TYR A 43 -3.22 5.43 -10.72
N PHE A 44 -2.64 4.81 -9.69
CA PHE A 44 -1.96 5.51 -8.62
C PHE A 44 -0.67 4.78 -8.24
N GLU A 45 0.39 5.56 -8.07
CA GLU A 45 1.70 5.05 -7.68
C GLU A 45 2.24 5.90 -6.53
N LEU A 46 2.53 5.23 -5.42
CA LEU A 46 3.04 5.81 -4.19
C LEU A 46 4.51 5.46 -4.01
N PHE A 47 5.32 6.45 -3.66
CA PHE A 47 6.74 6.28 -3.36
C PHE A 47 7.02 6.70 -1.92
N ASP A 48 7.84 5.92 -1.22
CA ASP A 48 8.66 6.39 -0.09
C ASP A 48 7.92 7.32 0.89
N THR A 49 6.83 6.80 1.45
CA THR A 49 5.93 7.54 2.34
C THR A 49 5.93 6.89 3.72
N HIS A 50 5.95 7.69 4.78
CA HIS A 50 5.79 7.19 6.14
C HIS A 50 4.34 6.72 6.38
N GLN A 51 4.15 5.87 7.38
CA GLN A 51 2.88 5.16 7.65
C GLN A 51 1.64 6.07 7.75
N GLU A 52 1.72 7.17 8.52
CA GLU A 52 0.58 8.08 8.70
C GLU A 52 0.17 8.76 7.39
N GLY A 53 1.13 9.22 6.59
CA GLY A 53 0.90 9.79 5.27
C GLY A 53 0.29 8.78 4.30
N MET A 54 0.80 7.54 4.30
CA MET A 54 0.25 6.45 3.50
C MET A 54 -1.21 6.16 3.88
N SER A 55 -1.53 6.12 5.18
CA SER A 55 -2.89 5.91 5.67
C SER A 55 -3.86 7.00 5.19
N GLU A 56 -3.46 8.28 5.26
CA GLU A 56 -4.29 9.40 4.79
C GLU A 56 -4.53 9.35 3.27
N ILE A 57 -3.51 8.96 2.49
CA ILE A 57 -3.60 8.77 1.03
C ILE A 57 -4.54 7.62 0.69
N LEU A 58 -4.36 6.45 1.31
CA LEU A 58 -5.18 5.27 1.08
C LEU A 58 -6.64 5.48 1.49
N LYS A 59 -6.87 6.18 2.60
CA LYS A 59 -8.20 6.62 3.03
C LYS A 59 -8.87 7.50 1.97
N SER A 60 -8.13 8.44 1.39
CA SER A 60 -8.65 9.33 0.34
C SER A 60 -9.00 8.58 -0.95
N LEU A 61 -8.16 7.61 -1.34
CA LEU A 61 -8.43 6.70 -2.46
C LEU A 61 -9.68 5.87 -2.20
N LYS A 62 -9.84 5.32 -1.00
CA LYS A 62 -11.06 4.61 -0.59
C LYS A 62 -12.29 5.52 -0.71
N GLU A 63 -12.23 6.72 -0.16
CA GLU A 63 -13.39 7.62 -0.12
C GLU A 63 -13.85 8.08 -1.51
N SER A 64 -12.93 8.27 -2.45
CA SER A 64 -13.23 8.94 -3.73
C SER A 64 -12.98 8.12 -4.99
N GLN A 65 -12.08 7.13 -4.95
CA GLN A 65 -11.58 6.42 -6.15
C GLN A 65 -11.78 4.89 -6.08
N HIS A 66 -12.43 4.35 -5.05
CA HIS A 66 -12.53 2.90 -4.82
C HIS A 66 -13.13 2.12 -6.01
N ASN A 67 -14.04 2.72 -6.76
CA ASN A 67 -14.66 2.09 -7.94
C ASN A 67 -13.87 2.29 -9.23
N SER A 68 -13.04 3.34 -9.34
CA SER A 68 -12.35 3.68 -10.59
C SER A 68 -10.92 3.16 -10.65
N LEU A 69 -10.27 2.99 -9.50
CA LEU A 69 -8.87 2.59 -9.41
C LEU A 69 -8.68 1.17 -9.93
N LYS A 70 -7.79 1.01 -10.92
CA LYS A 70 -7.46 -0.29 -11.55
C LYS A 70 -6.02 -0.72 -11.30
N THR A 71 -5.10 0.23 -11.16
CA THR A 71 -3.69 -0.05 -10.90
C THR A 71 -3.22 0.71 -9.67
N LEU A 72 -2.63 -0.01 -8.72
CA LEU A 72 -2.04 0.52 -7.51
C LEU A 72 -0.62 -0.02 -7.36
N ILE A 73 0.35 0.87 -7.26
CA ILE A 73 1.76 0.52 -7.15
C ILE A 73 2.35 1.19 -5.92
N PHE A 74 3.07 0.41 -5.13
CA PHE A 74 3.83 0.86 -4.00
C PHE A 74 5.32 0.68 -4.27
N ASN A 75 6.10 1.75 -4.13
CA ASN A 75 7.55 1.75 -4.33
C ASN A 75 8.25 2.17 -3.04
N TYR A 76 9.20 1.36 -2.55
CA TYR A 76 10.02 1.67 -1.37
C TYR A 76 9.19 2.04 -0.14
N ILE A 77 8.07 1.33 0.09
CA ILE A 77 7.25 1.55 1.28
C ILE A 77 7.61 0.56 2.39
N THR A 78 7.41 0.97 3.63
CA THR A 78 7.47 0.09 4.80
C THR A 78 6.06 -0.33 5.18
N ILE A 79 5.83 -1.63 5.26
CA ILE A 79 4.58 -2.30 5.63
C ILE A 79 4.81 -2.94 7.00
N ASP A 80 4.05 -2.56 8.02
CA ASP A 80 4.10 -3.19 9.35
C ASP A 80 2.92 -4.15 9.58
N ASN A 81 3.03 -5.05 10.57
CA ASN A 81 2.01 -6.10 10.80
C ASN A 81 0.63 -5.54 11.25
N ASN A 82 0.51 -4.24 11.56
CA ASN A 82 -0.77 -3.57 11.85
C ASN A 82 -1.36 -2.88 10.62
N ASP A 83 -0.87 -3.20 9.42
CA ASP A 83 -0.91 -2.27 8.31
C ASP A 83 -2.30 -1.88 7.82
N ASP A 84 -2.50 -0.57 7.86
CA ASP A 84 -3.55 0.17 7.16
C ASP A 84 -3.63 -0.22 5.67
N VAL A 85 -2.50 -0.59 5.03
CA VAL A 85 -2.45 -0.99 3.62
C VAL A 85 -3.42 -2.13 3.31
N LEU A 86 -3.33 -3.23 4.06
CA LEU A 86 -4.19 -4.39 3.86
C LEU A 86 -5.65 -4.06 4.16
N ILE A 87 -5.91 -3.24 5.19
CA ILE A 87 -7.26 -2.78 5.53
C ILE A 87 -7.87 -1.98 4.38
N TYR A 88 -7.11 -1.07 3.77
CA TYR A 88 -7.60 -0.22 2.69
C TYR A 88 -7.73 -0.96 1.36
N LEU A 89 -6.83 -1.91 1.09
CA LEU A 89 -6.85 -2.69 -0.14
C LEU A 89 -8.21 -3.42 -0.33
N LYS A 90 -8.92 -3.79 0.77
CA LYS A 90 -10.27 -4.42 0.76
C LYS A 90 -11.35 -3.60 0.06
N TYR A 91 -11.14 -2.29 -0.05
CA TYR A 91 -12.12 -1.40 -0.68
C TYR A 91 -11.91 -1.27 -2.19
N PHE A 92 -10.76 -1.68 -2.74
CA PHE A 92 -10.44 -1.55 -4.15
C PHE A 92 -10.87 -2.78 -4.96
N GLN A 93 -12.17 -3.12 -4.93
CA GLN A 93 -12.69 -4.34 -5.56
C GLN A 93 -12.49 -4.39 -7.08
N ASN A 94 -12.35 -3.23 -7.74
CA ASN A 94 -12.11 -3.13 -9.19
C ASN A 94 -10.62 -3.09 -9.56
N LEU A 95 -9.73 -3.22 -8.57
CA LEU A 95 -8.30 -3.25 -8.79
C LEU A 95 -7.93 -4.46 -9.65
N GLN A 96 -7.20 -4.22 -10.72
CA GLN A 96 -6.75 -5.23 -11.70
C GLN A 96 -5.26 -5.52 -11.55
N GLU A 97 -4.51 -4.57 -11.02
CA GLU A 97 -3.07 -4.66 -10.88
C GLU A 97 -2.60 -4.05 -9.56
N LEU A 98 -1.84 -4.85 -8.81
CA LEU A 98 -1.23 -4.48 -7.54
C LEU A 98 0.25 -4.83 -7.60
N ARG A 99 1.11 -3.84 -7.38
CA ARG A 99 2.56 -4.06 -7.36
C ARG A 99 3.19 -3.49 -6.11
N PHE A 100 4.10 -4.27 -5.53
CA PHE A 100 4.99 -3.87 -4.45
C PHE A 100 6.41 -3.95 -5.00
N TYR A 101 7.13 -2.83 -4.99
CA TYR A 101 8.50 -2.74 -5.47
C TYR A 101 9.44 -2.31 -4.36
N LYS A 102 10.41 -3.18 -4.03
CA LYS A 102 11.38 -2.99 -2.94
C LYS A 102 10.73 -2.56 -1.63
N CYS A 103 9.63 -3.23 -1.27
CA CYS A 103 8.96 -2.98 -0.01
C CYS A 103 9.72 -3.63 1.15
N ILE A 104 9.60 -3.01 2.32
CA ILE A 104 10.14 -3.52 3.59
C ILE A 104 8.95 -4.01 4.40
N TYR A 105 8.94 -5.28 4.78
CA TYR A 105 7.94 -5.80 5.71
C TYR A 105 8.57 -5.93 7.10
N ASP A 106 8.05 -5.20 8.08
CA ASP A 106 8.60 -5.13 9.44
C ASP A 106 7.63 -5.76 10.45
N GLU A 107 7.94 -6.98 10.89
CA GLU A 107 7.16 -7.73 11.89
C GLU A 107 7.44 -7.25 13.34
N VAL A 108 8.41 -6.35 13.57
CA VAL A 108 8.95 -6.03 14.90
C VAL A 108 7.95 -5.29 15.80
N ARG A 109 6.88 -4.69 15.25
CA ARG A 109 5.83 -4.01 16.04
C ARG A 109 4.70 -4.94 16.52
N LYS A 110 5.04 -6.09 17.09
CA LYS A 110 4.10 -6.91 17.86
C LYS A 110 3.71 -6.18 19.17
N MET A 111 2.61 -5.43 19.15
CA MET A 111 1.85 -5.10 20.36
C MET A 111 0.54 -5.89 20.37
N ASP A 112 0.36 -6.58 21.50
CA ASP A 112 -0.79 -7.30 22.05
C ASP A 112 -1.96 -7.74 21.14
N GLU A 113 -2.19 -9.04 21.20
CA GLU A 113 -3.45 -9.74 20.94
C GLU A 113 -4.16 -9.43 19.62
N LYS A 114 -3.78 -10.22 18.61
CA LYS A 114 -4.74 -10.95 17.77
C LYS A 114 -5.86 -10.10 17.16
N LYS A 115 -5.51 -8.98 16.55
CA LYS A 115 -6.32 -8.42 15.48
C LYS A 115 -6.15 -9.30 14.24
N ASN A 116 -6.84 -10.44 14.23
CA ASN A 116 -7.07 -11.28 13.05
C ASN A 116 -7.90 -10.48 12.04
N TYR A 117 -7.34 -9.43 11.44
CA TYR A 117 -7.96 -8.71 10.32
C TYR A 117 -7.87 -9.52 9.01
N TYR A 118 -7.11 -10.60 9.02
CA TYR A 118 -7.05 -11.65 8.00
C TYR A 118 -8.31 -12.51 8.03
N GLU A 119 -9.49 -11.90 7.83
CA GLU A 119 -10.62 -12.67 7.32
C GLU A 119 -10.21 -13.19 5.94
N GLU A 120 -9.91 -14.48 5.87
CA GLU A 120 -9.77 -15.25 4.64
C GLU A 120 -10.93 -14.89 3.71
N GLY A 121 -10.63 -14.28 2.57
CA GLY A 121 -11.67 -13.79 1.66
C GLY A 121 -11.11 -13.31 0.33
N LEU A 122 -11.94 -13.38 -0.70
CA LEU A 122 -11.61 -12.94 -2.06
C LEU A 122 -11.96 -11.46 -2.24
N TRP A 123 -11.27 -10.57 -1.54
CA TRP A 123 -11.59 -9.13 -1.54
C TRP A 123 -11.03 -8.39 -2.76
N LEU A 124 -10.07 -8.97 -3.48
CA LEU A 124 -9.50 -8.43 -4.72
C LEU A 124 -9.96 -9.27 -5.92
N SER A 125 -11.28 -9.43 -6.07
CA SER A 125 -11.90 -10.35 -7.03
C SER A 125 -11.56 -10.08 -8.50
N ASN A 126 -11.19 -8.84 -8.85
CA ASN A 126 -10.81 -8.44 -10.21
C ASN A 126 -9.29 -8.36 -10.45
N LEU A 127 -8.48 -8.69 -9.43
CA LEU A 127 -7.02 -8.56 -9.51
C LEU A 127 -6.44 -9.65 -10.41
N LYS A 128 -5.81 -9.22 -11.50
CA LYS A 128 -5.22 -10.11 -12.53
C LYS A 128 -3.71 -10.19 -12.45
N CYS A 129 -3.08 -9.16 -11.88
CA CYS A 129 -1.64 -9.06 -11.78
C CYS A 129 -1.26 -8.66 -10.35
N LEU A 130 -0.50 -9.54 -9.70
CA LEU A 130 0.15 -9.28 -8.44
C LEU A 130 1.65 -9.43 -8.66
N GLN A 131 2.42 -8.38 -8.39
CA GLN A 131 3.87 -8.44 -8.36
C GLN A 131 4.36 -7.97 -7.01
N ILE A 132 5.26 -8.74 -6.43
CA ILE A 132 5.78 -8.47 -5.11
C ILE A 132 7.30 -8.63 -5.15
N ASP A 133 7.99 -7.53 -4.89
CA ASP A 133 9.44 -7.44 -4.79
C ASP A 133 9.78 -6.79 -3.45
N TYR A 134 10.50 -7.51 -2.60
CA TYR A 134 10.90 -7.07 -1.27
C TYR A 134 12.40 -6.83 -1.21
N ILE A 135 12.83 -6.02 -0.25
CA ILE A 135 14.27 -5.89 0.05
C ILE A 135 14.73 -7.20 0.71
N ASP A 136 15.80 -7.79 0.17
CA ASP A 136 16.31 -9.14 0.53
C ASP A 136 16.48 -9.38 2.04
N GLU A 137 16.75 -8.33 2.81
CA GLU A 137 16.95 -8.39 4.27
C GLU A 137 15.68 -8.73 5.08
N TYR A 138 14.50 -8.70 4.45
CA TYR A 138 13.18 -8.91 5.11
C TYR A 138 12.39 -10.08 4.49
N LYS A 139 13.11 -11.03 3.88
CA LYS A 139 12.52 -12.00 2.96
C LYS A 139 11.59 -13.03 3.64
N GLU A 140 11.94 -13.55 4.83
CA GLU A 140 11.13 -14.59 5.48
C GLU A 140 9.76 -14.05 5.91
N GLU A 141 9.73 -12.86 6.52
CA GLU A 141 8.50 -12.21 6.97
C GLU A 141 7.63 -11.79 5.78
N SER A 142 8.26 -11.50 4.64
CA SER A 142 7.58 -11.13 3.40
C SER A 142 6.81 -12.29 2.72
N GLU A 143 7.11 -13.54 3.06
CA GLU A 143 6.40 -14.71 2.55
C GLU A 143 4.96 -14.79 3.11
N GLU A 144 4.74 -14.33 4.33
CA GLU A 144 3.42 -14.29 4.95
C GLU A 144 2.49 -13.32 4.22
N LEU A 145 2.93 -12.07 4.03
CA LEU A 145 2.19 -11.06 3.29
C LEU A 145 1.89 -11.51 1.85
N SER A 146 2.86 -12.13 1.20
CA SER A 146 2.67 -12.69 -0.14
C SER A 146 1.57 -13.74 -0.15
N SER A 147 1.63 -14.69 0.78
CA SER A 147 0.64 -15.76 0.90
C SER A 147 -0.78 -15.22 1.11
N ILE A 148 -0.92 -14.18 1.94
CA ILE A 148 -2.19 -13.47 2.14
C ILE A 148 -2.67 -12.87 0.80
N LEU A 149 -1.84 -12.06 0.15
CA LEU A 149 -2.21 -11.34 -1.08
C LEU A 149 -2.57 -12.30 -2.23
N PHE A 150 -1.85 -13.42 -2.38
CA PHE A 150 -2.20 -14.46 -3.34
C PHE A 150 -3.56 -15.12 -3.03
N GLY A 151 -3.91 -15.25 -1.75
CA GLY A 151 -5.23 -15.73 -1.32
C GLY A 151 -6.39 -14.74 -1.54
N CYS A 152 -6.10 -13.47 -1.86
CA CYS A 152 -7.12 -12.41 -1.95
C CYS A 152 -7.87 -12.37 -3.29
N SER A 153 -7.39 -13.09 -4.30
CA SER A 153 -7.97 -13.05 -5.64
C SER A 153 -8.05 -14.44 -6.27
N PRO A 154 -9.22 -14.81 -6.83
CA PRO A 154 -9.36 -16.09 -7.51
C PRO A 154 -8.62 -16.13 -8.86
N LEU A 155 -8.38 -14.98 -9.48
CA LEU A 155 -7.81 -14.87 -10.83
C LEU A 155 -6.29 -15.00 -10.88
N LEU A 156 -5.60 -14.87 -9.74
CA LEU A 156 -4.14 -14.98 -9.67
C LEU A 156 -3.64 -16.42 -9.87
N ASN A 157 -4.47 -17.41 -9.56
CA ASN A 157 -4.15 -18.84 -9.67
C ASN A 157 -4.46 -19.42 -11.07
N GLU A 158 -4.95 -18.61 -12.00
CA GLU A 158 -5.29 -19.05 -13.38
C GLU A 158 -4.12 -18.92 -14.38
N ILE A 159 -2.89 -18.65 -13.91
CA ILE A 159 -1.69 -18.42 -14.74
C ILE A 159 -0.70 -19.58 -14.64
#